data_AF-A0A1G0P9H6-F1
#
_entry.id   AF-A0A1G0P9H6-F1
#
_cell.length_a   1.000
_cell.length_b   1.000
_cell.length_c   1.000
_cell.angle_alpha   90.00
_cell.angle_beta   90.00
_cell.angle_gamma   90.00
#
_symmetry.space_group_name_H-M   'P 1'
#
loop_
_entity.id
_entity.type
_entity.pdbx_description
1 polymer ?
#
loop_
_entity_poly.entity_id
_entity_poly.type
_entity_poly.pdbx_seq_one_letter_code
_entity_poly.pdbx_strand_id
1 'polypeptide(L)'
;MNWLKNLKFVRKIQGGYTLLGAISTIIALVGYYYLGEISDVKDRLVKEYVVPQQQVSTIYSIFQKTQFVLLQTTIPAFGPQFGENIKSFNQGKKKIETALDSLLNSNFEGDIKNDLADVKTIWNEYKSIVADGILSAAASQSYEMAADISTTSGEEVGKKLVEKFERVNTNLSLKSDELNAKVKDTVSEAGIFALLGMLLGALVYLFDILYLAPAVTKPINKLKEIVKEFALGNYELVIENSSKDEVGELTDLFIELQTAQKEKIYAAEQISAGDFHRVKLASDKDALAIAFNKEVETIENLLSEADMLVEA
;
A
#
# COMPACT_ATOMS: atom_id res chain seq x y z
N MET A 1 -24.71 24.28 -1.79
CA MET A 1 -24.58 22.87 -2.22
C MET A 1 -25.73 22.42 -3.12
N ASN A 2 -26.19 23.27 -4.06
CA ASN A 2 -27.33 22.96 -4.93
C ASN A 2 -26.98 22.01 -6.07
N TRP A 3 -25.69 21.94 -6.45
CA TRP A 3 -25.21 21.00 -7.47
C TRP A 3 -25.43 19.55 -7.03
N LEU A 4 -25.11 19.19 -5.78
CA LEU A 4 -25.27 17.82 -5.28
C LEU A 4 -26.74 17.37 -5.21
N LYS A 5 -27.69 18.30 -5.08
CA LYS A 5 -29.12 17.96 -5.10
C LYS A 5 -29.55 17.50 -6.50
N ASN A 6 -29.13 18.21 -7.54
CA ASN A 6 -29.56 17.97 -8.92
C ASN A 6 -28.79 16.85 -9.65
N LEU A 7 -27.77 16.27 -9.02
CA LEU A 7 -27.09 15.10 -9.57
C LEU A 7 -28.00 13.89 -9.53
N LYS A 8 -27.87 13.00 -10.53
CA LYS A 8 -28.55 11.71 -10.52
C LYS A 8 -28.17 10.87 -9.30
N PHE A 9 -29.13 10.17 -8.70
CA PHE A 9 -28.99 9.31 -7.53
C PHE A 9 -27.82 8.33 -7.68
N VAL A 10 -27.79 7.61 -8.82
CA VAL A 10 -26.73 6.64 -9.12
C VAL A 10 -25.35 7.31 -9.15
N ARG A 11 -25.25 8.53 -9.70
CA ARG A 11 -23.99 9.27 -9.78
C ARG A 11 -23.50 9.77 -8.42
N LYS A 12 -24.40 10.11 -7.49
CA LYS A 12 -24.03 10.46 -6.10
C LYS A 12 -23.33 9.27 -5.43
N ILE A 13 -23.97 8.10 -5.48
CA ILE A 13 -23.46 6.87 -4.87
C ILE A 13 -22.16 6.42 -5.53
N GLN A 14 -22.12 6.35 -6.86
CA GLN A 14 -20.92 5.98 -7.59
C GLN A 14 -19.75 6.92 -7.29
N GLY A 15 -20.00 8.23 -7.17
CA GLY A 15 -18.98 9.20 -6.81
C GLY A 15 -18.31 8.90 -5.47
N GLY A 16 -19.09 8.72 -4.41
CA GLY A 16 -18.55 8.42 -3.07
C GLY A 16 -17.77 7.11 -3.02
N TYR A 17 -18.37 6.00 -3.50
CA TYR A 17 -17.69 4.70 -3.49
C TYR A 17 -16.46 4.65 -4.40
N THR A 18 -16.50 5.30 -5.56
CA THR A 18 -15.34 5.36 -6.46
C THR A 18 -14.22 6.18 -5.83
N LEU A 19 -14.55 7.29 -5.15
CA LEU A 19 -13.55 8.11 -4.46
C LEU A 19 -12.87 7.34 -3.33
N LEU A 20 -13.64 6.62 -2.50
CA LEU A 20 -13.11 5.74 -1.47
C LEU A 20 -12.22 4.64 -2.06
N GLY A 21 -12.71 3.94 -3.08
CA GLY A 21 -11.95 2.88 -3.76
C GLY A 21 -10.66 3.40 -4.40
N ALA A 22 -10.68 4.60 -4.99
CA ALA A 22 -9.51 5.24 -5.57
C ALA A 22 -8.46 5.57 -4.49
N ILE A 23 -8.88 6.15 -3.36
CA ILE A 23 -7.98 6.45 -2.23
C ILE A 23 -7.35 5.16 -1.69
N SER A 24 -8.15 4.13 -1.44
CA SER A 24 -7.65 2.83 -0.96
C SER A 24 -6.67 2.19 -1.95
N THR A 25 -6.95 2.28 -3.25
CA THR A 25 -6.07 1.76 -4.30
C THR A 25 -4.75 2.52 -4.34
N ILE A 26 -4.78 3.85 -4.23
CA ILE A 26 -3.57 4.68 -4.18
C ILE A 26 -2.72 4.32 -2.96
N ILE A 27 -3.32 4.18 -1.79
CA ILE A 27 -2.61 3.78 -0.57
C ILE A 27 -1.94 2.42 -0.74
N ALA A 28 -2.66 1.44 -1.33
CA ALA A 28 -2.12 0.12 -1.58
C ALA A 28 -0.95 0.14 -2.58
N LEU A 29 -1.06 0.92 -3.67
CA LEU A 29 0.00 1.08 -4.66
C LEU A 29 1.25 1.74 -4.08
N VAL A 30 1.07 2.82 -3.31
CA VAL A 30 2.17 3.50 -2.61
C VAL A 30 2.82 2.58 -1.58
N GLY A 31 2.03 1.84 -0.81
CA GLY A 31 2.55 0.85 0.13
C GLY A 31 3.35 -0.25 -0.58
N TYR A 32 2.87 -0.75 -1.72
CA TYR A 32 3.58 -1.74 -2.53
C TYR A 32 4.91 -1.18 -3.07
N TYR A 33 4.92 0.06 -3.55
CA TYR A 33 6.14 0.73 -4.01
C TYR A 33 7.20 0.81 -2.89
N TYR A 34 6.82 1.29 -1.70
CA TYR A 34 7.73 1.38 -0.56
C TYR A 34 8.24 0.02 -0.08
N LEU A 35 7.40 -1.02 -0.10
CA LEU A 35 7.84 -2.38 0.21
C LEU A 35 8.88 -2.90 -0.78
N GLY A 36 8.73 -2.58 -2.07
CA GLY A 36 9.72 -2.89 -3.10
C GLY A 36 11.05 -2.20 -2.82
N GLU A 37 11.03 -0.90 -2.55
CA GLU A 37 12.24 -0.13 -2.25
C GLU A 37 12.96 -0.63 -0.98
N ILE A 38 12.22 -0.91 0.09
CA ILE A 38 12.76 -1.49 1.32
C ILE A 38 13.40 -2.86 1.04
N SER A 39 12.73 -3.70 0.25
CA SER A 39 13.24 -5.02 -0.12
C SER A 39 14.56 -4.92 -0.88
N ASP A 40 14.64 -4.04 -1.87
CA ASP A 40 15.84 -3.84 -2.69
C ASP A 40 17.01 -3.29 -1.86
N VAL A 41 16.76 -2.30 -1.02
CA VAL A 41 17.81 -1.72 -0.14
C VAL A 41 18.29 -2.76 0.88
N LYS A 42 17.38 -3.56 1.47
CA LYS A 42 17.74 -4.63 2.39
C LYS A 42 18.55 -5.73 1.71
N ASP A 43 18.18 -6.12 0.49
CA ASP A 43 18.91 -7.12 -0.27
C ASP A 43 20.34 -6.67 -0.58
N ARG A 44 20.50 -5.39 -0.96
CA ARG A 44 21.81 -4.77 -1.16
C ARG A 44 22.60 -4.71 0.14
N LEU A 45 21.98 -4.27 1.24
CA LEU A 45 22.63 -4.24 2.56
C LEU A 45 23.21 -5.60 2.95
N VAL A 46 22.42 -6.67 2.79
CA VAL A 46 22.85 -8.02 3.16
C VAL A 46 23.95 -8.53 2.23
N LYS A 47 23.72 -8.46 0.91
CA LYS A 47 24.61 -9.05 -0.10
C LYS A 47 25.90 -8.26 -0.28
N GLU A 48 25.82 -6.93 -0.30
CA GLU A 48 26.96 -6.06 -0.58
C GLU A 48 27.76 -5.70 0.67
N TYR A 49 27.21 -5.78 1.89
CA TYR A 49 27.92 -5.30 3.09
C TYR A 49 27.99 -6.32 4.23
N VAL A 50 26.87 -6.88 4.67
CA VAL A 50 26.85 -7.81 5.83
C VAL A 50 27.58 -9.12 5.55
N VAL A 51 27.29 -9.77 4.40
CA VAL A 51 27.97 -11.02 4.03
C VAL A 51 29.47 -10.81 3.83
N PRO A 52 29.94 -9.77 3.11
CA PRO A 52 31.35 -9.43 3.02
C PRO A 52 32.02 -9.16 4.37
N GLN A 53 31.33 -8.49 5.30
CA GLN A 53 31.84 -8.25 6.65
C GLN A 53 32.12 -9.58 7.38
N GLN A 54 31.19 -10.53 7.28
CA GLN A 54 31.38 -11.87 7.83
C GLN A 54 32.55 -12.62 7.16
N GLN A 55 32.72 -12.48 5.85
CA GLN A 55 33.86 -13.06 5.13
C GLN A 55 35.19 -12.45 5.59
N VAL A 56 35.29 -11.12 5.71
CA VAL A 56 36.48 -10.43 6.20
C VAL A 56 36.83 -10.86 7.63
N SER A 57 35.83 -10.93 8.52
CA SER A 57 36.01 -11.43 9.89
C SER A 57 36.49 -12.89 9.92
N THR A 58 35.98 -13.73 9.03
CA THR A 58 36.41 -15.13 8.89
C THR A 58 37.86 -15.21 8.43
N ILE A 59 38.24 -14.43 7.41
CA ILE A 59 39.63 -14.37 6.91
C ILE A 59 40.57 -13.91 8.03
N TYR A 60 40.19 -12.86 8.77
CA TYR A 60 40.96 -12.35 9.91
C TYR A 60 41.18 -13.42 10.99
N SER A 61 40.14 -14.14 11.38
CA SER A 61 40.26 -15.24 12.35
C SER A 61 41.16 -16.38 11.86
N ILE A 62 41.06 -16.74 10.57
CA ILE A 62 41.96 -17.74 9.96
C ILE A 62 43.40 -17.23 9.94
N PHE A 63 43.61 -15.94 9.66
CA PHE A 63 44.94 -15.33 9.68
C PHE A 63 45.56 -15.40 11.07
N GLN A 64 44.83 -15.01 12.12
CA GLN A 64 45.32 -15.13 13.51
C GLN A 64 45.67 -16.57 13.88
N LYS A 65 44.83 -17.54 13.49
CA LYS A 65 45.13 -18.96 13.68
C LYS A 65 46.40 -19.38 12.91
N THR A 66 46.59 -18.84 11.71
CA THR A 66 47.77 -19.10 10.88
C THR A 66 49.03 -18.54 11.53
N GLN A 67 48.98 -17.33 12.09
CA GLN A 67 50.09 -16.74 12.87
C GLN A 67 50.44 -17.61 14.08
N PHE A 68 49.43 -18.11 14.81
CA PHE A 68 49.65 -19.00 15.94
C PHE A 68 50.32 -20.32 15.51
N VAL A 69 49.83 -20.95 14.44
CA VAL A 69 50.44 -22.17 13.89
C VAL A 69 51.88 -21.94 13.45
N LEU A 70 52.18 -20.82 12.79
CA LEU A 70 53.54 -20.46 12.40
C LEU A 70 54.43 -20.24 13.63
N LEU A 71 53.94 -19.57 14.66
CA LEU A 71 54.66 -19.40 15.93
C LEU A 71 54.97 -20.75 16.58
N GLN A 72 54.05 -21.72 16.56
CA GLN A 72 54.35 -23.06 17.09
C GLN A 72 55.52 -23.71 16.35
N THR A 73 55.67 -23.48 15.04
CA THR A 73 56.81 -24.04 14.28
C THR A 73 58.16 -23.45 14.67
N THR A 74 58.20 -22.28 15.33
CA THR A 74 59.45 -21.68 15.81
C THR A 74 59.92 -22.26 17.14
N ILE A 75 59.10 -23.07 17.81
CA ILE A 75 59.37 -23.58 19.15
C ILE A 75 59.79 -25.07 19.07
N PRO A 76 60.98 -25.46 19.58
CA PRO A 76 61.49 -26.83 19.46
C PRO A 76 60.54 -27.91 20.01
N ALA A 77 59.80 -27.60 21.09
CA ALA A 77 58.86 -28.52 21.72
C ALA A 77 57.71 -28.98 20.80
N PHE A 78 57.39 -28.20 19.76
CA PHE A 78 56.36 -28.54 18.78
C PHE A 78 56.92 -29.21 17.52
N GLY A 79 58.22 -29.53 17.47
CA GLY A 79 58.86 -30.22 16.34
C GLY A 79 58.10 -31.49 15.86
N PRO A 80 57.62 -32.38 16.75
CA PRO A 80 56.81 -33.54 16.34
C PRO A 80 55.50 -33.19 15.61
N GLN A 81 54.96 -31.99 15.82
CA GLN A 81 53.71 -31.50 15.21
C GLN A 81 53.97 -30.70 13.91
N PHE A 82 55.22 -30.55 13.47
CA PHE A 82 55.57 -29.71 12.32
C PHE A 82 54.77 -30.04 11.05
N GLY A 83 54.61 -31.33 10.73
CA GLY A 83 53.83 -31.77 9.57
C GLY A 83 52.34 -31.42 9.66
N GLU A 84 51.75 -31.52 10.85
CA GLU A 84 50.36 -31.12 11.10
C GLU A 84 50.18 -29.60 11.05
N ASN A 85 51.15 -28.86 11.57
CA ASN A 85 51.18 -27.40 11.52
C ASN A 85 51.28 -26.89 10.08
N ILE A 86 52.16 -27.46 9.24
CA ILE A 86 52.22 -27.14 7.80
C ILE A 86 50.88 -27.42 7.12
N LYS A 87 50.25 -28.56 7.41
CA LYS A 87 48.94 -28.91 6.84
C LYS A 87 47.89 -27.88 7.24
N SER A 88 47.86 -27.47 8.51
CA SER A 88 46.95 -26.45 9.03
C SER A 88 47.20 -25.07 8.40
N PHE A 89 48.46 -24.68 8.25
CA PHE A 89 48.87 -23.45 7.55
C PHE A 89 48.38 -23.46 6.10
N ASN A 90 48.64 -24.53 5.35
CA ASN A 90 48.24 -24.63 3.94
C ASN A 90 46.71 -24.61 3.76
N GLN A 91 45.97 -25.22 4.69
CA GLN A 91 44.51 -25.13 4.70
C GLN A 91 44.02 -23.71 4.99
N GLY A 92 44.61 -23.03 5.97
CA GLY A 92 44.31 -21.63 6.29
C GLY A 92 44.58 -20.73 5.09
N LYS A 93 45.77 -20.86 4.49
CA LYS A 93 46.18 -20.15 3.27
C LYS A 93 45.17 -20.30 2.14
N LYS A 94 44.78 -21.52 1.81
CA LYS A 94 43.79 -21.78 0.73
C LYS A 94 42.44 -21.12 1.03
N LYS A 95 41.98 -21.16 2.28
CA LYS A 95 40.71 -20.53 2.69
C LYS A 95 40.76 -19.00 2.59
N ILE A 96 41.85 -18.38 3.05
CA ILE A 96 42.07 -16.94 2.92
C ILE A 96 42.06 -16.55 1.44
N GLU A 97 42.84 -17.23 0.59
CA GLU A 97 42.92 -16.94 -0.84
C GLU A 97 41.55 -17.06 -1.52
N THR A 98 40.82 -18.15 -1.25
CA THR A 98 39.48 -18.38 -1.84
C THR A 98 38.50 -17.27 -1.44
N ALA A 99 38.46 -16.91 -0.16
CA ALA A 99 37.55 -15.90 0.34
C ALA A 99 37.94 -14.48 -0.14
N LEU A 100 39.25 -14.18 -0.21
CA LEU A 100 39.75 -12.90 -0.69
C LEU A 100 39.51 -12.72 -2.20
N ASP A 101 39.69 -13.77 -3.00
CA ASP A 101 39.36 -13.73 -4.43
C ASP A 101 37.84 -13.57 -4.64
N SER A 102 37.02 -14.22 -3.81
CA SER A 102 35.56 -13.99 -3.82
C SER A 102 35.21 -12.54 -3.51
N LEU A 103 35.85 -11.92 -2.52
CA LEU A 103 35.62 -10.52 -2.16
C LEU A 103 36.08 -9.56 -3.26
N LEU A 104 37.22 -9.81 -3.89
CA LEU A 104 37.76 -8.97 -4.97
C LEU A 104 36.95 -9.04 -6.26
N ASN A 105 36.22 -10.13 -6.48
CA ASN A 105 35.29 -10.30 -7.61
C ASN A 105 33.92 -9.65 -7.36
N SER A 106 33.65 -9.18 -6.14
CA SER A 106 32.43 -8.43 -5.82
C SER A 106 32.52 -6.99 -6.33
N ASN A 107 31.36 -6.36 -6.57
CA ASN A 107 31.24 -5.00 -7.11
C ASN A 107 31.49 -3.92 -6.04
N PHE A 108 32.63 -3.96 -5.36
CA PHE A 108 33.05 -2.88 -4.47
C PHE A 108 33.65 -1.71 -5.24
N GLU A 109 33.52 -0.51 -4.69
CA GLU A 109 34.13 0.72 -5.20
C GLU A 109 34.88 1.48 -4.10
N GLY A 110 35.71 2.43 -4.51
CA GLY A 110 36.44 3.32 -3.59
C GLY A 110 37.37 2.57 -2.63
N ASP A 111 37.36 3.00 -1.36
CA ASP A 111 38.29 2.55 -0.33
C ASP A 111 38.19 1.05 -0.05
N ILE A 112 36.99 0.46 -0.08
CA ILE A 112 36.81 -0.98 0.19
C ILE A 112 37.57 -1.82 -0.84
N LYS A 113 37.46 -1.47 -2.13
CA LYS A 113 38.15 -2.19 -3.21
C LYS A 113 39.67 -2.03 -3.10
N ASN A 114 40.12 -0.81 -2.82
CA ASN A 114 41.55 -0.51 -2.70
C ASN A 114 42.15 -1.25 -1.49
N ASP A 115 41.48 -1.22 -0.34
CA ASP A 115 41.95 -1.91 0.86
C ASP A 115 41.94 -3.44 0.69
N LEU A 116 40.96 -4.02 -0.01
CA LEU A 116 40.98 -5.45 -0.34
C LEU A 116 42.15 -5.83 -1.27
N ALA A 117 42.51 -4.96 -2.23
CA ALA A 117 43.68 -5.17 -3.09
C ALA A 117 44.99 -5.08 -2.30
N ASP A 118 45.07 -4.15 -1.34
CA ASP A 118 46.20 -4.04 -0.41
C ASP A 118 46.29 -5.28 0.49
N VAL A 119 45.17 -5.78 1.02
CA VAL A 119 45.11 -7.04 1.78
C VAL A 119 45.71 -8.18 0.95
N LYS A 120 45.37 -8.30 -0.35
CA LYS A 120 45.94 -9.34 -1.23
C LYS A 120 47.44 -9.18 -1.43
N THR A 121 47.90 -7.94 -1.60
CA THR A 121 49.31 -7.62 -1.80
C THR A 121 50.12 -7.96 -0.55
N ILE A 122 49.69 -7.48 0.62
CA ILE A 122 50.34 -7.73 1.91
C ILE A 122 50.25 -9.22 2.28
N TRP A 123 49.15 -9.91 1.96
CA TRP A 123 49.03 -11.35 2.16
C TRP A 123 50.04 -12.14 1.32
N ASN A 124 50.29 -11.72 0.08
CA ASN A 124 51.32 -12.34 -0.76
C ASN A 124 52.73 -12.13 -0.19
N GLU A 125 53.01 -10.92 0.30
CA GLU A 125 54.25 -10.61 1.01
C GLU A 125 54.40 -11.47 2.28
N TYR A 126 53.34 -11.56 3.10
CA TYR A 126 53.33 -12.37 4.31
C TYR A 126 53.62 -13.85 4.01
N LYS A 127 52.99 -14.42 2.99
CA LYS A 127 53.27 -15.81 2.60
C LYS A 127 54.73 -15.99 2.17
N SER A 128 55.22 -15.14 1.26
CA SER A 128 56.50 -15.34 0.60
C SER A 128 57.71 -15.01 1.47
N ILE A 129 57.59 -13.99 2.33
CA ILE A 129 58.71 -13.49 3.14
C ILE A 129 58.65 -14.08 4.54
N VAL A 130 57.48 -14.03 5.18
CA VAL A 130 57.32 -14.44 6.58
C VAL A 130 57.11 -15.94 6.68
N ALA A 131 56.02 -16.46 6.07
CA ALA A 131 55.65 -17.85 6.27
C ALA A 131 56.67 -18.82 5.68
N ASP A 132 57.11 -18.61 4.44
CA ASP A 132 58.11 -19.47 3.79
C ASP A 132 59.47 -19.41 4.52
N GLY A 133 59.86 -18.23 5.03
CA GLY A 133 61.07 -18.05 5.84
C GLY A 133 61.01 -18.83 7.17
N ILE A 134 59.91 -18.66 7.92
CA ILE A 134 59.68 -19.39 9.18
C ILE A 134 59.69 -20.90 8.94
N LEU A 135 58.94 -21.38 7.95
CA LEU A 135 58.80 -22.81 7.67
C LEU A 135 60.12 -23.42 7.19
N SER A 136 60.91 -22.70 6.39
CA SER A 136 62.22 -23.19 5.90
C SER A 136 63.26 -23.28 7.03
N ALA A 137 63.29 -22.28 7.91
CA ALA A 137 64.17 -22.27 9.08
C ALA A 137 63.77 -23.38 10.07
N ALA A 138 62.47 -23.54 10.35
CA ALA A 138 61.95 -24.60 11.21
C ALA A 138 62.20 -26.01 10.64
N ALA A 139 62.05 -26.21 9.32
CA ALA A 139 62.37 -27.47 8.65
C ALA A 139 63.85 -27.85 8.78
N SER A 140 64.73 -26.85 8.85
CA SER A 140 66.18 -27.02 9.06
C SER A 140 66.56 -27.10 10.54
N GLN A 141 65.59 -27.14 11.46
CA GLN A 141 65.78 -27.10 12.91
C GLN A 141 66.45 -25.82 13.44
N SER A 142 66.49 -24.76 12.63
CA SER A 142 66.99 -23.42 12.98
C SER A 142 65.90 -22.61 13.68
N TYR A 143 65.48 -23.05 14.87
CA TYR A 143 64.35 -22.48 15.61
C TYR A 143 64.54 -21.01 16.02
N GLU A 144 65.77 -20.61 16.39
CA GLU A 144 66.07 -19.20 16.72
C GLU A 144 65.87 -18.27 15.52
N MET A 145 66.31 -18.69 14.33
CA MET A 145 66.09 -17.93 13.09
C MET A 145 64.60 -17.86 12.73
N ALA A 146 63.86 -18.97 12.90
CA ALA A 146 62.42 -18.98 12.69
C ALA A 146 61.69 -18.04 13.66
N ALA A 147 62.12 -18.00 14.93
CA ALA A 147 61.59 -17.09 15.93
C ALA A 147 61.90 -15.62 15.61
N ASP A 148 63.14 -15.32 15.21
CA ASP A 148 63.55 -13.96 14.83
C ASP A 148 62.73 -13.42 13.64
N ILE A 149 62.54 -14.22 12.59
CA ILE A 149 61.65 -13.85 11.46
C ILE A 149 60.22 -13.60 11.95
N SER A 150 59.70 -14.45 12.85
CA SER A 150 58.35 -14.31 13.39
C SER A 150 58.16 -13.03 14.20
N THR A 151 59.15 -12.63 15.00
CA THR A 151 59.07 -11.44 15.88
C THR A 151 59.47 -10.14 15.19
N THR A 152 60.08 -10.21 14.00
CA THR A 152 60.48 -9.02 13.22
C THR A 152 59.54 -8.82 12.03
N SER A 153 59.87 -9.41 10.88
CA SER A 153 59.07 -9.30 9.66
C SER A 153 57.64 -9.84 9.85
N GLY A 154 57.48 -10.89 10.66
CA GLY A 154 56.17 -11.46 10.97
C GLY A 154 55.26 -10.51 11.75
N GLU A 155 55.82 -9.76 12.70
CA GLU A 155 55.09 -8.73 13.44
C GLU A 155 54.78 -7.53 12.54
N GLU A 156 55.78 -7.03 11.80
CA GLU A 156 55.63 -5.84 10.95
C GLU A 156 54.57 -6.06 9.84
N VAL A 157 54.74 -7.11 9.03
CA VAL A 157 53.82 -7.42 7.92
C VAL A 157 52.47 -7.88 8.46
N GLY A 158 52.47 -8.65 9.57
CA GLY A 158 51.25 -9.08 10.23
C GLY A 158 50.40 -7.91 10.72
N LYS A 159 51.03 -6.91 11.36
CA LYS A 159 50.35 -5.69 11.81
C LYS A 159 49.75 -4.90 10.64
N LYS A 160 50.50 -4.70 9.56
CA LYS A 160 49.98 -4.04 8.34
C LYS A 160 48.72 -4.75 7.81
N LEU A 161 48.73 -6.10 7.82
CA LEU A 161 47.60 -6.89 7.36
C LEU A 161 46.38 -6.77 8.29
N VAL A 162 46.59 -6.78 9.61
CA VAL A 162 45.54 -6.57 10.62
C VAL A 162 44.89 -5.20 10.45
N GLU A 163 45.69 -4.13 10.36
CA GLU A 163 45.20 -2.76 10.16
C GLU A 163 44.35 -2.64 8.88
N LYS A 164 44.72 -3.35 7.81
CA LYS A 164 43.95 -3.38 6.57
C LYS A 164 42.64 -4.15 6.72
N PHE A 165 42.63 -5.31 7.39
CA PHE A 165 41.38 -6.01 7.69
C PHE A 165 40.41 -5.16 8.51
N GLU A 166 40.91 -4.46 9.54
CA GLU A 166 40.10 -3.55 10.37
C GLU A 166 39.53 -2.38 9.58
N ARG A 167 40.32 -1.82 8.65
CA ARG A 167 39.85 -0.74 7.77
C ARG A 167 38.76 -1.20 6.82
N VAL A 168 38.94 -2.36 6.17
CA VAL A 168 37.91 -2.96 5.31
C VAL A 168 36.62 -3.18 6.13
N ASN A 169 36.73 -3.77 7.31
CA ASN A 169 35.58 -4.05 8.17
C ASN A 169 34.87 -2.76 8.64
N THR A 170 35.62 -1.73 8.98
CA THR A 170 35.09 -0.40 9.33
C THR A 170 34.33 0.22 8.16
N ASN A 171 34.91 0.20 6.96
CA ASN A 171 34.26 0.77 5.77
C ASN A 171 32.99 0.01 5.36
N LEU A 172 33.01 -1.32 5.47
CA LEU A 172 31.81 -2.15 5.28
C LEU A 172 30.72 -1.83 6.31
N SER A 173 31.10 -1.65 7.59
CA SER A 173 30.17 -1.29 8.66
C SER A 173 29.55 0.09 8.42
N LEU A 174 30.35 1.09 8.07
CA LEU A 174 29.87 2.45 7.78
C LEU A 174 28.84 2.46 6.65
N LYS A 175 29.09 1.71 5.58
CA LYS A 175 28.14 1.58 4.46
C LYS A 175 26.89 0.79 4.82
N SER A 176 27.02 -0.24 5.64
CA SER A 176 25.88 -0.97 6.21
C SER A 176 25.01 -0.06 7.07
N ASP A 177 25.61 0.79 7.90
CA ASP A 177 24.89 1.75 8.75
C ASP A 177 24.20 2.84 7.94
N GLU A 178 24.85 3.35 6.88
CA GLU A 178 24.26 4.30 5.93
C GLU A 178 23.01 3.72 5.24
N LEU A 179 23.09 2.47 4.76
CA LEU A 179 21.95 1.80 4.15
C LEU A 179 20.85 1.46 5.15
N ASN A 180 21.20 1.04 6.38
CA ASN A 180 20.23 0.83 7.46
C ASN A 180 19.48 2.11 7.82
N ALA A 181 20.20 3.24 7.89
CA ALA A 181 19.58 4.55 8.11
C ALA A 181 18.60 4.88 6.98
N LYS A 182 19.00 4.65 5.71
CA LYS A 182 18.12 4.84 4.56
C LYS A 182 16.85 3.96 4.65
N VAL A 183 16.97 2.69 5.04
CA VAL A 183 15.81 1.81 5.26
C VAL A 183 14.88 2.40 6.32
N LYS A 184 15.42 2.88 7.43
CA LYS A 184 14.63 3.49 8.52
C LYS A 184 13.89 4.73 8.04
N ASP A 185 14.54 5.57 7.24
CA ASP A 185 13.93 6.77 6.66
C ASP A 185 12.80 6.39 5.68
N THR A 186 13.04 5.45 4.76
CA THR A 186 12.03 4.93 3.83
C THR A 186 10.82 4.32 4.57
N VAL A 187 11.04 3.57 5.65
CA VAL A 187 9.96 3.04 6.50
C VAL A 187 9.15 4.16 7.16
N SER A 188 9.83 5.19 7.67
CA SER A 188 9.19 6.35 8.29
C SER A 188 8.33 7.12 7.27
N GLU A 189 8.87 7.39 6.08
CA GLU A 189 8.14 8.01 4.98
C GLU A 189 6.90 7.20 4.57
N ALA A 190 7.06 5.89 4.38
CA ALA A 190 5.94 4.99 4.08
C ALA A 190 4.84 5.06 5.15
N GLY A 191 5.23 5.12 6.43
CA GLY A 191 4.31 5.27 7.55
C GLY A 191 3.54 6.60 7.52
N ILE A 192 4.22 7.71 7.22
CA ILE A 192 3.59 9.03 7.09
C ILE A 192 2.60 9.05 5.92
N PHE A 193 2.97 8.53 4.76
CA PHE A 193 2.07 8.46 3.60
C PHE A 193 0.85 7.57 3.87
N ALA A 194 1.04 6.43 4.53
CA ALA A 194 -0.08 5.57 4.94
C ALA A 194 -1.01 6.30 5.91
N LEU A 195 -0.47 7.02 6.90
CA LEU A 195 -1.27 7.80 7.85
C LEU A 195 -2.07 8.92 7.17
N LEU A 196 -1.43 9.69 6.28
CA LEU A 196 -2.10 10.73 5.51
C LEU A 196 -3.21 10.18 4.62
N GLY A 197 -2.95 9.04 3.97
CA GLY A 197 -3.95 8.33 3.17
C GLY A 197 -5.15 7.87 4.01
N MET A 198 -4.91 7.29 5.19
CA MET A 198 -5.97 6.88 6.11
C MET A 198 -6.80 8.08 6.60
N LEU A 199 -6.16 9.20 6.95
CA LEU A 199 -6.85 10.42 7.36
C LEU A 199 -7.72 10.98 6.22
N LEU A 200 -7.18 11.02 5.00
CA LEU A 200 -7.93 11.46 3.82
C LEU A 200 -9.14 10.56 3.56
N GLY A 201 -8.95 9.23 3.62
CA GLY A 201 -10.02 8.26 3.48
C GLY A 201 -11.11 8.43 4.55
N ALA A 202 -10.73 8.67 5.80
CA ALA A 202 -11.66 8.93 6.89
C ALA A 202 -12.45 10.23 6.68
N LEU A 203 -11.81 11.30 6.20
CA LEU A 203 -12.48 12.56 5.87
C LEU A 203 -13.51 12.39 4.75
N VAL A 204 -13.16 11.65 3.69
CA VAL A 204 -14.08 11.33 2.60
C VAL A 204 -15.26 10.50 3.10
N TYR A 205 -14.99 9.48 3.92
CA TYR A 205 -16.03 8.66 4.51
C TYR A 205 -17.00 9.47 5.39
N LEU A 206 -16.46 10.38 6.23
CA LEU A 206 -17.28 11.29 7.03
C LEU A 206 -18.10 12.23 6.13
N PHE A 207 -17.55 12.71 5.04
CA PHE A 207 -18.28 13.53 4.06
C PHE A 207 -19.45 12.75 3.46
N ASP A 208 -19.24 11.49 3.06
CA ASP A 208 -20.30 10.64 2.50
C ASP A 208 -21.43 10.40 3.51
N ILE A 209 -21.11 10.13 4.78
CA ILE A 209 -22.11 9.92 5.82
C ILE A 209 -22.89 11.21 6.13
N LEU A 210 -22.20 12.33 6.32
CA LEU A 210 -22.82 13.55 6.83
C LEU A 210 -23.57 14.32 5.76
N TYR A 211 -23.16 14.21 4.49
CA TYR A 211 -23.72 15.01 3.40
C TYR A 211 -24.39 14.18 2.32
N LEU A 212 -23.76 13.09 1.86
CA LEU A 212 -24.28 12.29 0.75
C LEU A 212 -25.49 11.46 1.19
N ALA A 213 -25.39 10.76 2.33
CA ALA A 213 -26.47 9.91 2.83
C ALA A 213 -27.77 10.70 3.13
N PRO A 214 -27.75 11.85 3.83
CA PRO A 214 -28.97 12.65 4.03
C PRO A 214 -29.52 13.27 2.74
N ALA A 215 -28.67 13.59 1.76
CA ALA A 215 -29.10 14.12 0.47
C ALA A 215 -29.92 13.10 -0.34
N VAL A 216 -29.74 11.81 -0.06
CA VAL A 216 -30.51 10.70 -0.63
C VAL A 216 -31.72 10.36 0.23
N THR A 217 -31.50 10.11 1.52
CA THR A 217 -32.52 9.53 2.40
C THR A 217 -33.66 10.51 2.70
N LYS A 218 -33.39 11.82 2.77
CA LYS A 218 -34.41 12.82 3.09
C LYS A 218 -35.49 12.94 1.99
N PRO A 219 -35.16 13.12 0.69
CA PRO A 219 -36.17 13.15 -0.37
C PRO A 219 -37.01 11.87 -0.48
N ILE A 220 -36.38 10.71 -0.30
CA ILE A 220 -37.07 9.41 -0.33
C ILE A 220 -38.09 9.30 0.83
N ASN A 221 -37.70 9.73 2.04
CA ASN A 221 -38.61 9.73 3.18
C ASN A 221 -39.78 10.69 2.98
N LYS A 222 -39.57 11.85 2.34
CA LYS A 222 -40.66 12.77 1.99
C LYS A 222 -41.65 12.16 1.00
N LEU A 223 -41.16 11.51 -0.05
CA LEU A 223 -42.04 10.79 -0.99
C LEU A 223 -42.83 9.69 -0.29
N LYS A 224 -42.19 8.94 0.61
CA LYS A 224 -42.88 7.92 1.42
C LYS A 224 -43.99 8.53 2.27
N GLU A 225 -43.82 9.73 2.82
CA GLU A 225 -44.87 10.45 3.56
C GLU A 225 -46.03 10.86 2.64
N ILE A 226 -45.74 11.39 1.45
CA ILE A 226 -46.77 11.73 0.44
C ILE A 226 -47.61 10.52 0.08
N VAL A 227 -46.97 9.38 -0.22
CA VAL A 227 -47.66 8.13 -0.57
C VAL A 227 -48.54 7.64 0.57
N LYS A 228 -48.11 7.81 1.83
CA LYS A 228 -48.93 7.44 3.00
C LYS A 228 -50.20 8.30 3.09
N GLU A 229 -50.10 9.60 2.85
CA GLU A 229 -51.27 10.49 2.85
C GLU A 229 -52.26 10.12 1.73
N PHE A 230 -51.75 9.82 0.53
CA PHE A 230 -52.58 9.37 -0.58
C PHE A 230 -53.29 8.05 -0.26
N ALA A 231 -52.62 7.12 0.42
CA ALA A 231 -53.22 5.86 0.86
C ALA A 231 -54.36 6.06 1.89
N LEU A 232 -54.35 7.17 2.63
CA LEU A 232 -55.44 7.58 3.53
C LEU A 232 -56.54 8.37 2.81
N GLY A 233 -56.41 8.62 1.50
CA GLY A 233 -57.32 9.43 0.73
C GLY A 233 -57.12 10.94 0.88
N ASN A 234 -56.05 11.37 1.56
CA ASN A 234 -55.73 12.79 1.72
C ASN A 234 -54.93 13.31 0.52
N TYR A 235 -55.63 13.96 -0.42
CA TYR A 235 -55.02 14.58 -1.59
C TYR A 235 -54.76 16.08 -1.43
N GLU A 236 -55.07 16.70 -0.28
CA GLU A 236 -54.90 18.15 -0.08
C GLU A 236 -53.48 18.58 0.31
N LEU A 237 -52.55 17.63 0.43
CA LEU A 237 -51.15 17.89 0.79
C LEU A 237 -50.46 18.79 -0.25
N VAL A 238 -49.75 19.84 0.18
CA VAL A 238 -48.89 20.61 -0.73
C VAL A 238 -47.60 19.83 -0.99
N ILE A 239 -47.40 19.39 -2.24
CA ILE A 239 -46.18 18.69 -2.67
C ILE A 239 -45.26 19.69 -3.37
N GLU A 240 -44.06 19.89 -2.82
CA GLU A 240 -43.02 20.71 -3.43
C GLU A 240 -41.88 19.86 -3.98
N ASN A 241 -41.61 19.97 -5.28
CA ASN A 241 -40.40 19.40 -5.86
C ASN A 241 -39.18 20.30 -5.54
N SER A 242 -38.14 19.70 -4.96
CA SER A 242 -36.91 20.39 -4.54
C SER A 242 -35.64 19.86 -5.21
N SER A 243 -35.78 18.96 -6.19
CA SER A 243 -34.67 18.27 -6.87
C SER A 243 -34.93 18.09 -8.36
N LYS A 244 -33.87 17.96 -9.15
CA LYS A 244 -33.92 17.59 -10.58
C LYS A 244 -33.36 16.19 -10.87
N ASP A 245 -33.17 15.40 -9.82
CA ASP A 245 -32.73 14.00 -9.94
C ASP A 245 -33.92 13.06 -10.11
N GLU A 246 -33.67 11.75 -10.16
CA GLU A 246 -34.71 10.73 -10.33
C GLU A 246 -35.80 10.81 -9.25
N VAL A 247 -35.47 11.30 -8.05
CA VAL A 247 -36.45 11.50 -6.97
C VAL A 247 -37.31 12.74 -7.24
N GLY A 248 -36.71 13.79 -7.79
CA GLY A 248 -37.44 14.97 -8.26
C GLY A 248 -38.39 14.65 -9.41
N GLU A 249 -37.90 13.94 -10.43
CA GLU A 249 -38.72 13.47 -11.56
C GLU A 249 -39.90 12.61 -11.07
N LEU A 250 -39.67 11.72 -10.10
CA LEU A 250 -40.73 10.94 -9.48
C LEU A 250 -41.71 11.81 -8.68
N THR A 251 -41.23 12.86 -8.01
CA THR A 251 -42.08 13.81 -7.28
C THR A 251 -43.01 14.56 -8.23
N ASP A 252 -42.53 14.96 -9.41
CA ASP A 252 -43.36 15.61 -10.43
C ASP A 252 -44.48 14.68 -10.91
N LEU A 253 -44.20 13.40 -11.14
CA LEU A 253 -45.23 12.41 -11.49
C LEU A 253 -46.29 12.23 -10.39
N PHE A 254 -45.90 12.32 -9.11
CA PHE A 254 -46.86 12.30 -8.00
C PHE A 254 -47.73 13.56 -7.95
N ILE A 255 -47.18 14.73 -8.31
CA ILE A 255 -47.97 15.97 -8.42
C ILE A 255 -49.01 15.85 -9.54
N GLU A 256 -48.62 15.32 -10.71
CA GLU A 256 -49.56 15.08 -11.81
C GLU A 256 -50.69 14.11 -11.41
N LEU A 257 -50.35 13.02 -10.70
CA LEU A 257 -51.32 12.08 -10.15
C LEU A 257 -52.27 12.76 -9.15
N GLN A 258 -51.74 13.62 -8.27
CA GLN A 258 -52.53 14.38 -7.32
C GLN A 258 -53.54 15.28 -8.02
N THR A 259 -53.10 16.04 -9.03
CA THR A 259 -53.97 16.96 -9.77
C THR A 259 -55.10 16.19 -10.47
N ALA A 260 -54.78 15.09 -11.14
CA ALA A 260 -55.79 14.25 -11.79
C ALA A 260 -56.80 13.65 -10.78
N GLN A 261 -56.35 13.32 -9.57
CA GLN A 261 -57.24 12.79 -8.54
C GLN A 261 -58.11 13.89 -7.91
N LYS A 262 -57.58 15.08 -7.69
CA LYS A 262 -58.35 16.25 -7.23
C LYS A 262 -59.44 16.64 -8.23
N GLU A 263 -59.16 16.59 -9.53
CA GLU A 263 -60.16 16.86 -10.57
C GLU A 263 -61.34 15.88 -10.48
N LYS A 264 -61.07 14.58 -10.24
CA LYS A 264 -62.09 13.56 -10.03
C LYS A 264 -62.91 13.78 -8.76
N ILE A 265 -62.25 14.18 -7.67
CA ILE A 265 -62.92 14.55 -6.41
C ILE A 265 -63.84 15.75 -6.63
N TYR A 266 -63.36 16.79 -7.30
CA TYR A 266 -64.15 17.99 -7.60
C TYR A 266 -65.37 17.67 -8.47
N ALA A 267 -65.22 16.85 -9.52
CA ALA A 267 -66.35 16.43 -10.33
C ALA A 267 -67.39 15.64 -9.52
N ALA A 268 -66.96 14.75 -8.62
CA ALA A 268 -67.87 14.05 -7.72
C ALA A 268 -68.64 15.01 -6.81
N GLU A 269 -67.98 16.04 -6.28
CA GLU A 269 -68.62 17.07 -5.46
C GLU A 269 -69.66 17.86 -6.28
N GLN A 270 -69.34 18.27 -7.52
CA GLN A 270 -70.29 18.97 -8.39
C GLN A 270 -71.51 18.11 -8.73
N ILE A 271 -71.28 16.85 -9.12
CA ILE A 271 -72.38 15.91 -9.42
C ILE A 271 -73.28 15.73 -8.21
N SER A 272 -72.70 15.62 -7.00
CA SER A 272 -73.48 15.51 -5.75
C SER A 272 -74.31 16.76 -5.43
N ALA A 273 -73.88 17.93 -5.93
CA ALA A 273 -74.60 19.20 -5.81
C ALA A 273 -75.63 19.42 -6.94
N GLY A 274 -75.75 18.47 -7.88
CA GLY A 274 -76.64 18.54 -9.03
C GLY A 274 -76.07 19.28 -10.25
N ASP A 275 -74.76 19.54 -10.29
CA ASP A 275 -74.05 20.09 -11.45
C ASP A 275 -73.26 18.99 -12.18
N PHE A 276 -73.55 18.79 -13.47
CA PHE A 276 -73.08 17.67 -14.27
C PHE A 276 -71.71 17.90 -14.89
N HIS A 277 -70.71 18.06 -14.01
CA HIS A 277 -69.34 18.31 -14.44
C HIS A 277 -68.63 17.03 -14.92
N ARG A 278 -68.15 17.04 -16.16
CA ARG A 278 -67.36 15.94 -16.74
C ARG A 278 -65.89 16.04 -16.34
N VAL A 279 -65.22 14.90 -16.19
CA VAL A 279 -63.79 14.77 -15.86
C VAL A 279 -62.97 14.69 -17.13
N LYS A 280 -61.84 15.40 -17.20
CA LYS A 280 -60.89 15.24 -18.30
C LYS A 280 -60.20 13.87 -18.24
N LEU A 281 -60.16 13.18 -19.38
CA LEU A 281 -59.43 11.92 -19.50
C LEU A 281 -57.91 12.17 -19.41
N ALA A 282 -57.24 11.59 -18.42
CA ALA A 282 -55.78 11.62 -18.35
C ALA A 282 -55.12 10.76 -19.44
N SER A 283 -55.77 9.65 -19.82
CA SER A 283 -55.41 8.80 -20.96
C SER A 283 -56.61 8.00 -21.43
N ASP A 284 -56.46 7.28 -22.54
CA ASP A 284 -57.41 6.27 -23.02
C ASP A 284 -57.63 5.11 -22.03
N LYS A 285 -56.76 4.98 -21.03
CA LYS A 285 -56.80 3.97 -19.97
C LYS A 285 -57.36 4.47 -18.64
N ASP A 286 -57.78 5.74 -18.54
CA ASP A 286 -58.31 6.31 -17.29
C ASP A 286 -59.74 5.81 -17.02
N ALA A 287 -59.84 4.57 -16.55
CA ALA A 287 -61.11 3.90 -16.29
C ALA A 287 -62.02 4.69 -15.34
N LEU A 288 -61.45 5.42 -14.38
CA LEU A 288 -62.22 6.19 -13.41
C LEU A 288 -62.84 7.44 -14.06
N ALA A 289 -62.07 8.21 -14.84
CA ALA A 289 -62.61 9.34 -15.58
C ALA A 289 -63.66 8.91 -16.63
N ILE A 290 -63.45 7.77 -17.29
CA ILE A 290 -64.45 7.18 -18.20
C ILE A 290 -65.76 6.88 -17.45
N ALA A 291 -65.68 6.26 -16.28
CA ALA A 291 -66.84 5.94 -15.47
C ALA A 291 -67.60 7.19 -15.00
N PHE A 292 -66.91 8.21 -14.50
CA PHE A 292 -67.52 9.50 -14.11
C PHE A 292 -68.26 10.16 -15.28
N ASN A 293 -67.64 10.21 -16.46
CA ASN A 293 -68.28 10.80 -17.64
C ASN A 293 -69.50 10.01 -18.10
N LYS A 294 -69.50 8.68 -17.90
CA LYS A 294 -70.65 7.83 -18.19
C LYS A 294 -71.78 8.02 -17.19
N GLU A 295 -71.45 8.21 -15.92
CA GLU A 295 -72.41 8.53 -14.86
C GLU A 295 -73.11 9.86 -15.17
N VAL A 296 -72.34 10.91 -15.47
CA VAL A 296 -72.87 12.21 -15.91
C VAL A 296 -73.82 12.06 -17.10
N GLU A 297 -73.39 11.37 -18.16
CA GLU A 297 -74.22 11.14 -19.35
C GLU A 297 -75.53 10.40 -18.99
N THR A 298 -75.47 9.45 -18.06
CA THR A 298 -76.65 8.69 -17.62
C THR A 298 -77.63 9.60 -16.88
N ILE A 299 -77.13 10.47 -16.00
CA ILE A 299 -77.99 11.39 -15.24
C ILE A 299 -78.60 12.46 -16.17
N GLU A 300 -77.81 13.02 -17.09
CA GLU A 300 -78.29 13.98 -18.09
C GLU A 300 -79.45 13.40 -18.92
N ASN A 301 -79.32 12.13 -19.36
CA ASN A 301 -80.37 11.44 -20.09
C ASN A 301 -81.64 11.22 -19.24
N LEU A 302 -81.49 10.85 -17.96
CA LEU A 302 -82.63 10.67 -17.05
C LEU A 302 -83.38 11.98 -16.78
N LEU A 303 -82.66 13.10 -16.66
CA LEU A 303 -83.27 14.43 -16.53
C LEU A 303 -84.04 14.81 -17.79
N SER A 304 -83.45 14.62 -18.97
CA SER A 304 -84.13 14.88 -20.24
C SER A 304 -85.40 14.03 -20.39
N GLU A 305 -85.39 12.78 -19.94
CA GLU A 305 -86.57 11.91 -19.96
C GLU A 305 -87.65 12.37 -18.97
N ALA A 306 -87.24 12.78 -17.77
CA ALA A 306 -88.16 13.34 -16.78
C ALA A 306 -88.81 14.65 -17.27
N ASP A 307 -88.07 15.55 -17.89
CA ASP A 307 -88.60 16.80 -18.45
C ASP A 307 -89.65 16.51 -19.54
N MET A 308 -89.37 15.56 -20.43
CA MET A 308 -90.35 15.12 -21.45
C MET A 308 -91.63 14.54 -20.84
N LEU A 309 -91.56 13.87 -19.68
CA LEU A 309 -92.73 13.35 -18.98
C LEU A 309 -93.53 14.42 -18.25
N VAL A 310 -92.89 15.51 -17.82
CA VAL A 310 -93.55 16.64 -17.14
C VAL A 310 -94.23 17.58 -18.15
N GLU A 311 -93.73 17.65 -19.39
CA GLU A 311 -94.32 18.44 -20.48
C GLU A 311 -95.49 17.74 -21.20
N ALA A 312 -95.70 16.44 -20.97
CA ALA A 312 -96.76 15.62 -21.55
C ALA A 312 -98.06 15.61 -20.71
#